data_AF-A0A9D4AD92-F1
#
_entry.id   AF-A0A9D4AD92-F1
#
_cell.length_a   1.000
_cell.length_b   1.000
_cell.length_c   1.000
_cell.angle_alpha   90.00
_cell.angle_beta   90.00
_cell.angle_gamma   90.00
#
_symmetry.space_group_name_H-M   'P 1'
#
loop_
_entity.id
_entity.type
_entity.pdbx_description
1 polymer ?
#
loop_
_entity_poly.entity_id
_entity_poly.type
_entity_poly.pdbx_seq_one_letter_code
_entity_poly.pdbx_strand_id
1 'polypeptide(L)' 'MLSNMTLNIESDSIGAVYWCSNIDSRPWELWEVFAKFDHLCSDVPELEISNICREANSMADAHAKTRVDREILFQAWLS' A
#
# COMPACT_ATOMS: atom_id res chain seq x y z
N MET A 1 21.35 -11.11 -16.00
CA MET A 1 20.50 -9.91 -15.96
C MET A 1 19.50 -10.15 -14.86
N LEU A 2 19.68 -9.52 -13.69
CA LEU A 2 18.64 -9.50 -12.67
C LEU A 2 17.51 -8.66 -13.27
N SER A 3 16.29 -9.20 -13.33
CA SER A 3 15.11 -8.40 -13.64
C SER A 3 15.08 -7.25 -12.63
N ASN A 4 15.04 -6.00 -13.10
CA ASN A 4 14.65 -4.89 -12.24
C ASN A 4 13.22 -5.20 -11.75
N MET A 5 13.11 -5.70 -10.53
CA MET A 5 11.82 -5.95 -9.89
C MET A 5 11.35 -4.61 -9.33
N THR A 6 10.55 -3.90 -10.12
CA THR A 6 9.80 -2.74 -9.63
C THR A 6 8.65 -3.22 -8.78
N LEU A 7 8.57 -2.72 -7.54
CA LEU A 7 7.41 -2.91 -6.69
C LEU A 7 6.34 -1.89 -7.08
N ASN A 8 5.22 -2.35 -7.63
CA ASN A 8 4.09 -1.49 -7.98
C ASN A 8 3.03 -1.59 -6.87
N ILE A 9 2.72 -0.45 -6.25
CA ILE A 9 1.65 -0.33 -5.25
C ILE A 9 0.52 0.49 -5.84
N GLU A 10 -0.64 -0.13 -5.98
CA GLU A 10 -1.84 0.50 -6.53
C GLU A 10 -2.86 0.78 -5.42
N SER A 11 -3.49 1.95 -5.44
CA SER A 11 -4.54 2.32 -4.49
C SER A 11 -5.61 3.22 -5.11
N ASP A 12 -6.86 3.04 -4.71
CA ASP A 12 -7.98 3.91 -5.08
C ASP A 12 -8.11 5.16 -4.18
N SER A 13 -7.30 5.26 -3.13
CA SER A 13 -7.25 6.45 -2.28
C SER A 13 -6.31 7.51 -2.86
N ILE A 14 -6.87 8.48 -3.58
CA ILE A 14 -6.12 9.60 -4.16
C ILE A 14 -5.28 10.33 -3.10
N GLY A 15 -5.85 10.57 -1.92
CA GLY A 15 -5.14 11.23 -0.83
C GLY A 15 -3.93 10.43 -0.35
N ALA A 16 -4.09 9.12 -0.17
CA ALA A 16 -2.99 8.26 0.27
C ALA A 16 -1.87 8.21 -0.78
N VAL A 17 -2.21 8.02 -2.06
CA VAL A 17 -1.23 8.04 -3.15
C VAL A 17 -0.49 9.38 -3.20
N TYR A 18 -1.22 10.49 -3.07
CA TYR A 18 -0.63 11.84 -3.06
C TYR A 18 0.34 12.03 -1.88
N TRP A 19 -0.02 11.58 -0.68
CA TRP A 19 0.84 11.67 0.50
C TRP A 19 2.09 10.79 0.41
N CYS A 20 2.00 9.63 -0.24
CA CYS A 20 3.17 8.79 -0.46
C CYS A 20 4.20 9.49 -1.37
N SER A 21 3.74 10.20 -2.40
CA SER A 21 4.59 10.89 -3.36
C SER A 21 5.00 12.31 -2.95
N ASN A 22 4.33 12.90 -1.95
CA ASN A 22 4.59 14.26 -1.48
C ASN A 22 4.67 14.30 0.05
N ILE A 23 5.90 14.37 0.57
CA ILE A 23 6.17 14.34 2.02
C ILE A 23 5.56 15.55 2.73
N ASP A 24 5.59 16.73 2.10
CA ASP A 24 5.14 17.98 2.69
C ASP A 24 3.62 18.08 2.85
N SER A 25 2.87 17.23 2.14
CA SER A 25 1.40 17.19 2.22
C SER A 25 0.86 16.17 3.21
N ARG A 26 1.74 15.40 3.87
CA ARG A 26 1.37 14.35 4.81
C ARG A 26 0.74 14.95 6.07
N PRO A 27 -0.42 14.46 6.53
CA PRO A 27 -0.99 14.85 7.81
C PRO A 27 -0.04 14.48 8.95
N TRP A 28 0.22 15.44 9.85
CA TRP A 28 1.14 15.22 10.98
C TRP A 28 0.65 14.10 11.90
N GLU A 29 -0.66 13.93 12.03
CA GLU A 29 -1.29 12.88 12.85
C GLU A 29 -0.90 11.46 12.39
N LEU A 30 -0.44 11.31 11.15
CA LEU A 30 -0.04 10.03 10.55
C LEU A 30 1.49 9.86 10.46
N TRP A 31 2.27 10.72 11.12
CA TRP A 31 3.73 10.73 11.00
C TRP A 31 4.38 9.37 11.28
N GLU A 32 3.92 8.62 12.30
CA GLU A 32 4.46 7.30 12.63
C GLU A 32 4.22 6.28 11.53
N VAL A 33 3.06 6.37 10.86
CA VAL A 33 2.71 5.47 9.76
C VAL A 33 3.62 5.74 8.57
N PHE A 34 3.82 7.01 8.23
CA PHE A 34 4.69 7.40 7.12
C PHE A 34 6.16 7.13 7.41
N ALA A 35 6.63 7.31 8.65
CA ALA A 35 8.00 6.95 9.02
C ALA A 35 8.27 5.44 8.84
N LYS A 36 7.31 4.60 9.21
CA LYS A 36 7.39 3.14 8.98
C LYS A 36 7.33 2.81 7.49
N PHE A 37 6.45 3.48 6.76
CA PHE A 37 6.35 3.32 5.31
C PHE A 37 7.67 3.66 4.61
N ASP A 38 8.25 4.82 4.90
CA ASP A 38 9.52 5.26 4.33
C ASP A 38 10.66 4.29 4.66
N HIS A 39 10.68 3.75 5.88
CA HIS A 39 11.65 2.72 6.27
C HIS A 39 11.49 1.41 5.49
N LEU A 40 10.26 0.95 5.26
CA LEU A 40 10.02 -0.24 4.44
C LEU A 40 10.39 0.00 2.98
N CYS A 41 10.15 1.21 2.47
CA CYS A 41 10.44 1.58 1.10
C CYS A 41 11.94 1.80 0.86
N SER A 42 12.76 2.09 1.88
CA SER A 42 14.20 2.29 1.70
C SER A 42 14.92 1.03 1.21
N ASP A 43 14.36 -0.14 1.47
CA ASP A 43 14.92 -1.44 1.06
C ASP A 43 14.44 -1.86 -0.35
N VAL A 44 13.56 -1.07 -0.97
CA VAL A 44 12.98 -1.35 -2.30
C VAL A 44 13.69 -0.48 -3.35
N PRO A 45 14.49 -1.07 -4.27
CA PRO A 45 15.28 -0.30 -5.22
C PRO A 45 14.46 0.53 -6.21
N GLU A 46 13.29 0.02 -6.61
CA GLU A 46 12.40 0.65 -7.56
C GLU A 46 10.96 0.48 -7.09
N LEU A 47 10.30 1.58 -6.74
CA LEU A 47 8.96 1.62 -6.20
C LEU A 47 8.11 2.59 -7.03
N GLU A 48 6.98 2.11 -7.54
CA GLU A 48 5.98 2.94 -8.20
C GLU A 48 4.67 2.89 -7.40
N ILE A 49 4.08 4.06 -7.14
CA ILE A 49 2.81 4.18 -6.43
C ILE A 49 1.83 4.91 -7.35
N SER A 50 0.74 4.25 -7.71
CA SER A 50 -0.21 4.76 -8.67
C SER A 50 -1.63 4.75 -8.13
N ASN A 51 -2.43 5.70 -8.62
CA ASN A 51 -3.85 5.73 -8.35
C ASN A 51 -4.60 4.89 -9.38
N ILE A 52 -5.51 4.04 -8.91
CA ILE A 52 -6.39 3.23 -9.76
C ILE A 52 -7.86 3.51 -9.42
N CYS A 53 -8.76 3.19 -10.35
CA CYS A 53 -10.19 3.25 -10.09
C CYS A 53 -10.58 2.22 -9.02
N ARG A 54 -11.60 2.55 -8.21
CA ARG A 54 -12.07 1.68 -7.12
C ARG A 54 -12.49 0.28 -7.60
N GLU A 55 -13.05 0.18 -8.79
CA GLU A 55 -13.46 -1.07 -9.40
C GLU A 55 -12.27 -2.00 -9.65
N ALA A 56 -11.12 -1.43 -10.04
CA ALA A 56 -9.87 -2.17 -10.18
C ALA A 56 -9.29 -2.60 -8.81
N ASN A 57 -9.52 -1.79 -7.76
CA ASN A 57 -9.15 -2.12 -6.38
C ASN A 57 -10.20 -2.98 -5.64
N SER A 58 -11.19 -3.53 -6.34
CA SER A 58 -12.35 -4.20 -5.75
C SER A 58 -11.98 -5.40 -4.87
N MET A 59 -10.91 -6.12 -5.21
CA MET A 59 -10.41 -7.22 -4.39
C MET A 59 -9.87 -6.72 -3.03
N ALA A 60 -9.10 -5.64 -3.03
CA ALA A 60 -8.60 -5.05 -1.78
C ALA A 60 -9.74 -4.45 -0.94
N ASP A 61 -10.71 -3.80 -1.58
CA ASP A 61 -11.93 -3.28 -0.92
C ASP A 61 -12.76 -4.42 -0.31
N ALA A 62 -12.93 -5.53 -1.02
CA ALA A 62 -13.58 -6.74 -0.49
C ALA A 62 -12.81 -7.31 0.71
N HIS A 63 -11.48 -7.39 0.63
CA HIS A 63 -10.65 -7.84 1.76
C HIS A 63 -10.71 -6.88 2.95
N ALA A 64 -10.73 -5.57 2.73
CA ALA A 64 -10.86 -4.59 3.79
C ALA A 64 -12.23 -4.72 4.50
N LYS A 65 -13.30 -4.97 3.73
CA LYS A 65 -14.65 -5.22 4.24
C LYS A 65 -14.79 -6.55 4.96
N THR A 66 -14.09 -7.60 4.52
CA THR A 66 -14.13 -8.93 5.16
C THR A 66 -13.29 -9.01 6.44
N ARG A 67 -12.32 -8.09 6.63
CA ARG A 67 -11.48 -7.95 7.84
C ARG A 67 -12.21 -7.42 9.08
N VAL A 68 -13.53 -7.57 9.18
CA VAL A 68 -14.29 -7.42 10.43
C VAL A 68 -13.97 -8.57 11.42
N ASP A 69 -13.31 -9.66 11.01
CA ASP A 69 -12.75 -10.69 11.92
C ASP A 69 -11.25 -10.92 11.68
N ARG A 70 -10.40 -10.16 12.40
CA ARG A 70 -8.93 -10.17 12.23
C ARG A 70 -8.22 -11.37 12.89
N GLU A 71 -8.91 -12.20 13.67
CA GLU A 71 -8.26 -13.32 14.37
C GLU A 71 -8.20 -14.63 13.56
N ILE A 72 -9.00 -14.78 12.48
CA ILE A 72 -9.24 -16.10 11.86
C ILE A 72 -8.59 -16.28 10.48
N LEU A 73 -8.36 -15.21 9.71
CA LEU A 73 -8.16 -15.33 8.26
C LEU A 73 -6.72 -15.30 7.75
N PHE A 74 -5.70 -15.15 8.60
CA PHE A 74 -4.30 -15.19 8.15
C PHE A 74 -3.71 -16.60 8.16
N GLN A 75 -4.43 -17.56 7.57
CA GLN A 75 -3.79 -18.73 6.95
C GLN A 75 -3.68 -18.44 5.45
N ALA A 76 -2.59 -17.78 5.06
CA ALA A 76 -2.21 -17.70 3.66
C ALA A 76 -1.96 -19.13 3.18
N TRP A 77 -2.75 -19.57 2.20
CA TRP A 77 -2.70 -20.88 1.60
C TRP A 77 -1.29 -21.15 1.04
N LEU A 78 -0.64 -22.18 1.55
CA LEU A 78 0.41 -22.90 0.83
C LEU A 78 -0.32 -23.87 -0.12
N SER A 79 -0.30 -23.57 -1.41
CA SER A 79 -0.47 -24.57 -2.47
C SER A 79 0.69 -24.45 -3.45
#